data_AF-A0A2J0MA79-F1
#
_entry.id   AF-A0A2J0MA79-F1
#
_cell.length_a   1.000
_cell.length_b   1.000
_cell.length_c   1.000
_cell.angle_alpha   90.00
_cell.angle_beta   90.00
_cell.angle_gamma   90.00
#
_symmetry.space_group_name_H-M   'P 1'
#
loop_
_entity.id
_entity.type
_entity.pdbx_description
1 polymer ?
#
loop_
_entity_poly.entity_id
_entity_poly.type
_entity_poly.pdbx_seq_one_letter_code
_entity_poly.pdbx_strand_id
1 'polypeptide(L)'
;MKIVSLLIFAYIIYIVWKLSYDARAKIGLKKTLFQGFLWCVGVALFATLTLGTHIENYDDDPFYGKGETIQDYEPTNKQRFTNFAYYMMILYLPVIAGAIRIIRKKEEA
;
A
#
# COMPACT_ATOMS: atom_id res chain seq x y z
N MET A 1 8.54 -2.10 -19.65
CA MET A 1 7.64 -1.32 -18.77
C MET A 1 7.65 -1.77 -17.30
N LYS A 2 7.85 -3.05 -16.97
CA LYS A 2 7.81 -3.56 -15.58
C LYS A 2 8.81 -2.93 -14.60
N ILE A 3 10.03 -2.62 -15.07
CA ILE A 3 11.10 -2.05 -14.22
C ILE A 3 10.77 -0.62 -13.77
N VAL A 4 10.23 0.22 -14.65
CA VAL A 4 9.90 1.62 -14.34
C VAL A 4 8.80 1.69 -13.28
N SER A 5 7.75 0.87 -13.42
CA SER A 5 6.68 0.76 -12.41
C SER A 5 7.22 0.31 -11.05
N LEU A 6 8.16 -0.65 -11.03
CA LEU A 6 8.76 -1.16 -9.80
C LEU A 6 9.64 -0.11 -9.12
N LEU A 7 10.38 0.70 -9.89
CA LEU A 7 11.17 1.82 -9.37
C LEU A 7 10.30 2.92 -8.77
N ILE A 8 9.18 3.27 -9.43
CA ILE A 8 8.21 4.22 -8.89
C ILE A 8 7.62 3.71 -7.57
N PHE A 9 7.28 2.43 -7.52
CA PHE A 9 6.73 1.81 -6.31
C PHE A 9 7.74 1.83 -5.15
N ALA A 10 8.99 1.46 -5.43
CA ALA A 10 10.08 1.52 -4.45
C ALA A 10 10.32 2.95 -3.95
N TYR A 11 10.24 3.95 -4.84
CA TYR A 11 10.37 5.35 -4.46
C TYR A 11 9.24 5.81 -3.54
N ILE A 12 7.98 5.44 -3.82
CA ILE A 12 6.84 5.75 -2.94
C ILE A 12 7.05 5.12 -1.56
N ILE A 13 7.43 3.84 -1.50
CA ILE A 13 7.74 3.14 -0.23
C ILE A 13 8.82 3.89 0.54
N TYR A 14 9.91 4.29 -0.13
CA TYR A 14 10.99 5.04 0.49
C TYR A 14 10.53 6.38 1.07
N ILE A 15 9.70 7.14 0.32
CA ILE A 15 9.17 8.43 0.79
C ILE A 15 8.26 8.25 2.00
N VAL A 16 7.33 7.27 1.96
CA VAL A 16 6.42 6.98 3.09
C VAL A 16 7.22 6.60 4.34
N TRP A 17 8.25 5.76 4.16
CA TRP A 17 9.15 5.38 5.24
C TRP A 17 9.89 6.59 5.82
N LYS A 18 10.50 7.43 4.97
CA LYS A 18 11.25 8.62 5.39
C LYS A 18 10.36 9.64 6.11
N LEU A 19 9.18 9.92 5.59
CA LEU A 19 8.22 10.82 6.22
C LEU A 19 7.77 10.31 7.60
N SER A 20 7.52 9.01 7.72
CA SER A 20 7.13 8.40 9.00
C SER A 20 8.28 8.43 10.02
N TYR A 21 9.52 8.25 9.55
CA TYR A 21 10.71 8.39 10.39
C TYR A 21 10.90 9.85 10.89
N ASP A 22 10.75 10.83 10.00
CA ASP A 22 10.89 12.25 10.38
C ASP A 22 9.72 12.73 11.26
N ALA A 23 8.50 12.26 10.99
CA ALA A 23 7.33 12.52 11.81
C ALA A 23 7.49 11.95 13.22
N ARG A 24 8.06 10.75 13.36
CA ARG A 24 8.32 10.13 14.67
C ARG A 24 9.14 11.03 15.58
N ALA A 25 10.13 11.72 15.05
CA ALA A 25 10.98 12.65 15.79
C ALA A 25 10.20 13.90 16.26
N LYS A 26 9.21 14.36 15.49
CA LYS A 26 8.47 15.62 15.73
C LYS A 26 7.22 15.44 16.60
N ILE A 27 6.43 14.40 16.36
CA ILE A 27 5.09 14.24 16.93
C ILE A 27 4.92 12.97 17.80
N GLY A 28 5.92 12.08 17.85
CA GLY A 28 5.90 10.86 18.65
C GLY A 28 5.19 9.67 18.00
N LEU A 29 5.34 8.48 18.59
CA LEU A 29 4.99 7.19 17.98
C LEU A 29 3.51 7.09 17.64
N LYS A 30 2.68 7.31 18.66
CA LYS A 30 1.23 7.08 18.57
C LYS A 30 0.61 8.00 17.53
N LYS A 31 1.00 9.28 17.51
CA LYS A 31 0.50 10.25 16.53
C LYS A 31 0.99 9.94 15.12
N THR A 32 2.25 9.53 14.96
CA THR A 32 2.80 9.13 13.66
C THR A 32 2.08 7.92 13.09
N LEU A 33 1.90 6.87 13.88
CA LEU A 33 1.17 5.67 13.46
C LEU A 33 -0.28 5.99 13.12
N PHE A 34 -0.95 6.82 13.92
CA PHE A 34 -2.34 7.20 13.66
C PHE A 34 -2.51 8.06 12.40
N GLN A 35 -1.65 9.07 12.19
CA GLN A 35 -1.69 9.88 10.98
C GLN A 35 -1.32 9.06 9.73
N GLY A 36 -0.31 8.20 9.84
CA GLY A 36 0.06 7.28 8.77
C GLY A 36 -1.06 6.28 8.46
N PHE A 37 -1.74 5.77 9.48
CA PHE A 37 -2.91 4.90 9.32
C PHE A 37 -4.04 5.62 8.56
N LEU A 38 -4.41 6.85 8.96
CA LEU A 38 -5.44 7.64 8.28
C LEU A 38 -5.09 7.89 6.81
N TRP A 39 -3.82 8.22 6.53
CA TRP A 39 -3.36 8.42 5.16
C TRP A 39 -3.46 7.13 4.34
N CYS A 40 -3.02 6.00 4.89
CA CYS A 40 -3.13 4.69 4.23
C CYS A 40 -4.58 4.32 3.94
N VAL A 41 -5.50 4.57 4.87
CA VAL A 41 -6.94 4.31 4.68
C VAL A 41 -7.47 5.14 3.51
N GLY A 42 -7.14 6.43 3.44
CA GLY A 42 -7.58 7.29 2.35
C GLY A 42 -7.07 6.82 0.98
N VAL A 43 -5.79 6.48 0.88
CA VAL A 43 -5.20 5.99 -0.37
C VAL A 43 -5.73 4.61 -0.74
N ALA A 44 -5.91 3.70 0.22
CA ALA A 44 -6.45 2.37 -0.04
C ALA A 44 -7.92 2.40 -0.49
N LEU A 45 -8.74 3.29 0.08
CA LEU A 45 -10.11 3.52 -0.38
C LEU A 45 -10.11 4.08 -1.80
N PHE A 46 -9.29 5.10 -2.07
CA PHE A 46 -9.17 5.68 -3.41
C PHE A 46 -8.73 4.62 -4.43
N ALA A 47 -7.70 3.84 -4.13
CA ALA A 47 -7.21 2.76 -4.99
C ALA A 47 -8.28 1.70 -5.24
N THR A 48 -9.02 1.28 -4.21
CA THR A 48 -10.09 0.28 -4.33
C THR A 48 -11.25 0.77 -5.20
N LEU A 49 -11.56 2.07 -5.16
CA LEU A 49 -12.65 2.66 -5.93
C LEU A 49 -12.25 3.01 -7.37
N THR A 50 -10.98 3.35 -7.63
CA THR A 50 -10.52 3.89 -8.92
C THR A 50 -9.80 2.88 -9.80
N LEU A 51 -9.09 1.91 -9.22
CA LEU A 51 -8.27 0.98 -10.00
C LEU A 51 -9.03 -0.26 -10.50
N GLY A 52 -10.34 -0.36 -10.22
CA GLY A 52 -11.17 -1.51 -10.60
C GLY A 52 -10.69 -2.83 -9.97
N THR A 53 -11.48 -3.89 -10.12
CA THR A 53 -10.96 -5.25 -9.94
C THR A 53 -10.64 -5.79 -11.32
N HIS A 54 -9.35 -5.85 -11.68
CA HIS A 54 -8.94 -6.74 -12.75
C HIS A 54 -9.10 -8.18 -12.23
N ILE A 55 -10.22 -8.81 -12.57
CA ILE A 55 -10.37 -10.25 -12.44
C ILE A 55 -10.21 -10.78 -13.86
N GLU A 56 -9.07 -11.41 -14.11
CA GLU A 56 -8.97 -12.35 -15.21
C GLU A 56 -9.75 -13.60 -14.76
N ASN A 57 -10.80 -13.96 -15.49
CA ASN A 57 -11.40 -15.28 -15.33
C ASN A 57 -10.39 -16.31 -15.86
N TYR A 58 -9.79 -17.08 -14.96
CA TYR A 58 -8.92 -18.22 -15.31
C TYR A 58 -9.74 -19.49 -15.58
N ASP A 59 -10.86 -19.37 -16.30
CA ASP A 59 -11.78 -20.50 -16.46
C ASP A 59 -11.40 -21.48 -17.59
N ASP A 60 -10.26 -21.32 -18.25
CA ASP A 60 -9.72 -22.39 -19.10
C ASP A 60 -8.21 -22.37 -19.14
N ASP A 61 -7.62 -23.07 -18.19
CA ASP A 61 -6.19 -23.14 -18.08
C ASP A 61 -5.63 -24.43 -17.47
N PRO A 62 -4.78 -25.17 -18.20
CA PRO A 62 -3.90 -26.16 -17.57
C PRO A 62 -2.55 -25.57 -17.11
N PHE A 63 -2.16 -24.34 -17.49
CA PHE A 63 -0.92 -23.69 -17.02
C PHE A 63 -0.95 -22.15 -16.77
N TYR A 64 -1.36 -21.25 -17.70
CA TYR A 64 -1.72 -19.81 -17.49
C TYR A 64 -2.70 -19.25 -18.59
N GLY A 65 -4.02 -19.40 -18.47
CA GLY A 65 -4.98 -19.51 -19.59
C GLY A 65 -5.53 -18.18 -20.05
N LYS A 66 -6.29 -18.17 -21.16
CA LYS A 66 -6.78 -16.94 -21.80
C LYS A 66 -7.77 -16.21 -20.89
N GLY A 67 -7.26 -15.30 -20.06
CA GLY A 67 -8.06 -14.38 -19.27
C GLY A 67 -8.77 -13.38 -20.17
N GLU A 68 -10.05 -13.60 -20.44
CA GLU A 68 -10.89 -12.56 -21.02
C GLU A 68 -11.12 -11.48 -19.96
N THR A 69 -10.68 -10.25 -20.25
CA THR A 69 -10.90 -9.11 -19.38
C THR A 69 -12.37 -8.73 -19.46
N ILE A 70 -13.18 -9.14 -18.48
CA ILE A 70 -14.58 -8.72 -18.40
C ILE A 70 -14.59 -7.21 -18.11
N GLN A 71 -14.88 -6.43 -19.14
CA GLN A 71 -14.78 -4.97 -19.13
C GLN A 71 -15.79 -4.29 -18.18
N ASP A 72 -16.87 -5.01 -17.81
CA ASP A 72 -17.97 -4.53 -16.96
C ASP A 72 -18.18 -5.40 -15.71
N TYR A 73 -17.09 -5.80 -15.03
CA TYR A 73 -17.23 -6.51 -13.76
C TYR A 73 -17.37 -5.52 -12.59
N GLU A 74 -18.56 -5.42 -11.99
CA GLU A 74 -18.71 -4.74 -10.70
C GLU A 74 -18.08 -5.58 -9.58
N PRO A 75 -17.06 -5.06 -8.86
CA PRO A 75 -16.43 -5.78 -7.77
C PRO A 75 -17.44 -6.17 -6.69
N THR A 76 -17.53 -7.45 -6.32
CA THR A 76 -18.32 -7.87 -5.15
C THR A 76 -17.76 -7.24 -3.87
N ASN A 77 -18.59 -7.10 -2.84
CA ASN A 77 -18.16 -6.57 -1.53
C ASN A 77 -16.93 -7.30 -0.97
N LYS A 78 -16.80 -8.61 -1.23
CA LYS A 78 -15.63 -9.40 -0.83
C LYS A 78 -14.36 -8.96 -1.55
N GLN A 79 -14.40 -8.77 -2.87
CA GLN A 79 -13.23 -8.36 -3.65
C GLN A 79 -12.81 -6.91 -3.34
N ARG A 80 -13.77 -6.00 -3.12
CA ARG A 80 -13.48 -4.63 -2.66
C ARG A 80 -12.74 -4.65 -1.32
N PHE A 81 -13.20 -5.47 -0.38
CA PHE A 81 -12.55 -5.60 0.92
C PHE A 81 -11.15 -6.20 0.81
N THR A 82 -10.96 -7.24 -0.01
CA THR A 82 -9.64 -7.84 -0.23
C THR A 82 -8.66 -6.85 -0.85
N ASN A 83 -9.09 -6.08 -1.87
CA ASN A 83 -8.26 -5.03 -2.47
C ASN A 83 -7.90 -3.95 -1.46
N PHE A 84 -8.87 -3.49 -0.66
CA PHE A 84 -8.62 -2.53 0.40
C PHE A 84 -7.58 -3.05 1.40
N ALA A 85 -7.73 -4.30 1.86
CA ALA A 85 -6.79 -4.92 2.79
C ALA A 85 -5.38 -5.07 2.20
N TYR A 86 -5.29 -5.42 0.91
CA TYR A 86 -4.03 -5.50 0.17
C TYR A 86 -3.31 -4.15 0.12
N TYR A 87 -3.99 -3.09 -0.31
CA TYR A 87 -3.41 -1.74 -0.36
C TYR A 87 -3.05 -1.23 1.03
N MET A 88 -3.89 -1.50 2.04
CA MET A 88 -3.59 -1.16 3.43
C MET A 88 -2.31 -1.82 3.93
N MET A 89 -2.12 -3.12 3.70
CA MET A 89 -0.91 -3.82 4.14
C MET A 89 0.35 -3.24 3.50
N ILE A 90 0.33 -3.03 2.18
CA ILE A 90 1.50 -2.55 1.46
C ILE A 90 1.88 -1.12 1.84
N LEU A 91 0.88 -0.24 2.04
CA LEU A 91 1.14 1.15 2.39
C LEU A 91 1.47 1.34 3.87
N TYR A 92 0.91 0.52 4.76
CA TYR A 92 1.09 0.69 6.20
C TYR A 92 2.38 0.04 6.73
N LEU A 93 2.88 -1.03 6.09
CA LEU A 93 4.18 -1.63 6.42
C LEU A 93 5.35 -0.62 6.47
N PRO A 94 5.58 0.24 5.45
CA PRO A 94 6.65 1.23 5.51
C PRO A 94 6.42 2.31 6.57
N VAL A 95 5.16 2.61 6.91
CA VAL A 95 4.84 3.52 8.03
C VAL A 95 5.29 2.93 9.35
N ILE A 96 4.95 1.67 9.62
CA ILE A 96 5.37 0.95 10.82
C ILE A 96 6.90 0.88 10.88
N ALA A 97 7.54 0.47 9.78
CA ALA A 97 8.99 0.36 9.70
C ALA A 97 9.70 1.71 9.91
N GLY A 98 9.13 2.82 9.42
CA GLY A 98 9.65 4.16 9.64
C GLY A 98 9.48 4.63 11.08
N ALA A 99 8.31 4.38 11.67
CA ALA A 99 7.96 4.86 13.00
C ALA A 99 8.64 4.09 14.14
N ILE A 100 8.91 2.78 13.94
CA ILE A 100 9.55 1.91 14.95
C ILE A 100 11.07 2.03 14.93
N ARG A 101 11.68 2.39 13.79
CA ARG A 101 13.14 2.48 13.70
C ARG A 101 13.66 3.49 14.73
N ILE A 102 14.42 2.97 15.69
CA ILE A 102 15.01 3.73 16.79
C ILE A 102 15.90 4.81 16.20
N ILE A 103 15.62 6.08 16.53
CA ILE A 103 16.55 7.19 16.30
C ILE A 103 17.75 6.94 17.21
N ARG A 104 18.76 6.23 16.71
CA ARG A 104 20.02 5.94 17.40
C ARG A 104 20.92 7.19 17.50
N LYS A 105 20.33 8.37 17.66
CA LYS A 105 20.99 9.67 17.48
C LYS A 105 20.73 10.64 18.64
N LYS A 106 20.60 10.12 19.87
CA LYS A 106 20.41 10.95 21.07
C LYS A 106 21.28 10.57 22.27
N GLU A 107 22.36 9.82 22.05
CA GLU A 107 23.36 9.47 23.09
C GLU A 107 24.77 10.03 22.80
N GLU A 108 24.94 10.88 21.78
CA GLU A 108 26.22 11.53 21.46
C GLU A 108 26.11 13.07 21.43
N ALA A 109 25.48 13.67 22.44
CA ALA A 109 25.53 15.12 22.67
C ALA A 109 25.54 15.44 24.16
#